data_AF-A0A6A6U981-F1
#
_entry.id   AF-A0A6A6U981-F1
#
_cell.length_a   1.000
_cell.length_b   1.000
_cell.length_c   1.000
_cell.angle_alpha   90.00
_cell.angle_beta   90.00
_cell.angle_gamma   90.00
#
_symmetry.space_group_name_H-M   'P 1'
#
loop_
_entity.id
_entity.type
_entity.pdbx_description
1 polymer ?
#
loop_
_entity_poly.entity_id
_entity_poly.type
_entity_poly.pdbx_seq_one_letter_code
_entity_poly.pdbx_strand_id
1 'polypeptide(L)'
;MPKYQPTCNNDDIPERDMLYSLPKCINELAKNYHTCRANDDKFLGVCDEGQLKAYTRTWYPLGSPKRGNLTVPCQAVGMALSNITGLCGNRGGKLIATSYLSMLRYGLLTVF
;
A
#
# COMPACT_ATOMS: atom_id res chain seq x y z
N MET A 1 -13.42 7.57 10.64
CA MET A 1 -12.19 6.95 10.09
C MET A 1 -12.55 6.19 8.82
N PRO A 2 -11.75 6.24 7.75
CA PRO A 2 -12.00 5.44 6.54
C PRO A 2 -11.98 3.95 6.90
N LYS A 3 -12.94 3.16 6.40
CA LYS A 3 -12.93 1.70 6.58
C LYS A 3 -12.02 1.09 5.51
N TYR A 4 -10.83 0.69 5.90
CA TYR A 4 -9.94 -0.09 5.05
C TYR A 4 -10.30 -1.57 5.24
N GLN A 5 -10.71 -2.27 4.17
CA GLN A 5 -10.85 -3.72 4.22
C GLN A 5 -9.56 -4.35 3.71
N PRO A 6 -8.75 -5.00 4.57
CA PRO A 6 -7.59 -5.76 4.12
C PRO A 6 -8.04 -7.01 3.38
N THR A 7 -7.24 -7.42 2.39
CA THR A 7 -7.30 -8.77 1.82
C THR A 7 -5.90 -9.35 1.94
N CYS A 8 -5.76 -10.42 2.70
CA CYS A 8 -4.48 -11.12 2.86
C CYS A 8 -4.17 -11.96 1.63
N ASN A 9 -2.90 -12.14 1.31
CA ASN A 9 -2.52 -13.08 0.26
C ASN A 9 -2.58 -14.53 0.78
N ASN A 10 -2.35 -15.47 -0.12
CA ASN A 10 -2.29 -16.89 0.20
C ASN A 10 -0.86 -17.36 0.53
N ASP A 11 0.14 -16.71 -0.07
CA ASP A 11 1.55 -17.08 0.06
C ASP A 11 2.19 -16.32 1.23
N ASP A 12 3.07 -17.00 1.96
CA ASP A 12 3.84 -16.40 3.03
C ASP A 12 5.07 -15.67 2.48
N ILE A 13 5.28 -14.45 2.95
CA ILE A 13 6.53 -13.71 2.86
C ILE A 13 7.53 -14.40 3.79
N PRO A 14 8.78 -14.65 3.36
CA PRO A 14 9.80 -15.24 4.20
C PRO A 14 9.96 -14.48 5.52
N GLU A 15 10.06 -15.20 6.64
CA GLU A 15 10.18 -14.61 7.99
C GLU A 15 11.35 -13.62 8.10
N ARG A 16 12.44 -13.88 7.37
CA ARG A 16 13.58 -12.97 7.28
C ARG A 16 13.18 -11.60 6.72
N ASP A 17 12.40 -11.57 5.66
CA ASP A 17 11.93 -10.33 5.05
C ASP A 17 10.94 -9.62 5.98
N MET A 18 10.13 -10.35 6.73
CA MET A 18 9.25 -9.79 7.76
C MET A 18 10.01 -9.15 8.93
N LEU A 19 11.16 -9.72 9.32
CA LEU A 19 11.97 -9.22 10.45
C LEU A 19 12.91 -8.08 10.06
N TYR A 20 13.40 -8.05 8.80
CA TYR A 20 14.44 -7.09 8.38
C TYR A 20 13.96 -6.13 7.29
N SER A 21 13.35 -6.63 6.22
CA SER A 21 12.91 -5.85 5.06
C SER A 21 11.70 -4.97 5.39
N LEU A 22 10.69 -5.53 6.08
CA LEU A 22 9.48 -4.82 6.45
C LEU A 22 9.74 -3.61 7.38
N PRO A 23 10.47 -3.74 8.51
CA PRO A 23 10.78 -2.58 9.36
C PRO A 23 11.59 -1.52 8.62
N LYS A 24 12.48 -1.93 7.70
CA LYS A 24 13.24 -0.99 6.86
C LYS A 24 12.29 -0.19 5.96
N CYS A 25 11.41 -0.86 5.22
CA CYS A 25 10.39 -0.20 4.39
C CYS A 25 9.50 0.76 5.18
N ILE A 26 8.98 0.32 6.34
CA ILE A 26 8.12 1.15 7.18
C ILE A 26 8.88 2.38 7.67
N ASN A 27 10.12 2.22 8.13
CA ASN A 27 10.95 3.32 8.60
C ASN A 27 11.30 4.31 7.49
N GLU A 28 11.63 3.84 6.29
CA GLU A 28 11.92 4.70 5.14
C GLU A 28 10.68 5.49 4.71
N LEU A 29 9.52 4.84 4.66
CA LEU A 29 8.25 5.49 4.33
C LEU A 29 7.78 6.47 5.43
N ALA A 30 8.04 6.15 6.70
CA ALA A 30 7.68 7.00 7.83
C ALA A 30 8.59 8.23 7.97
N LYS A 31 9.88 8.11 7.63
CA LYS A 31 10.84 9.23 7.66
C LYS A 31 10.80 10.08 6.40
N ASN A 32 10.21 9.58 5.31
CA ASN A 32 10.08 10.35 4.08
C ASN A 32 8.96 11.39 4.18
N TYR A 33 9.34 12.67 4.21
CA TYR A 33 8.43 13.81 4.02
C TYR A 33 7.97 13.98 2.55
N HIS A 34 8.40 13.09 1.64
CA HIS A 34 8.04 13.11 0.23
C HIS A 34 6.65 12.52 -0.06
N THR A 35 6.14 12.81 -1.27
CA THR A 35 4.88 12.24 -1.77
C THR A 35 5.16 10.96 -2.55
N CYS A 36 4.44 9.90 -2.20
CA CYS A 36 4.40 8.66 -2.94
C CYS A 36 3.38 8.81 -4.07
N ARG A 37 3.71 8.32 -5.27
CA ARG A 37 2.81 8.38 -6.43
C ARG A 37 2.03 7.08 -6.54
N ALA A 38 0.78 7.17 -6.92
CA ALA A 38 -0.04 6.07 -7.41
C ALA A 38 -0.50 6.45 -8.82
N ASN A 39 -0.42 5.52 -9.77
CA ASN A 39 -0.79 5.77 -11.16
C ASN A 39 -1.87 4.78 -11.58
N ASP A 40 -2.73 5.23 -12.48
CA ASP A 40 -3.78 4.43 -13.07
C ASP A 40 -3.18 3.30 -13.88
N ASP A 41 -3.69 2.08 -13.69
CA ASP A 41 -3.26 0.87 -14.38
C ASP A 41 -1.78 0.47 -14.19
N LYS A 42 -1.04 1.15 -13.29
CA LYS A 42 0.37 0.85 -13.00
C LYS A 42 0.61 0.66 -11.50
N PHE A 43 1.28 -0.44 -11.17
CA PHE A 43 1.87 -0.63 -9.85
C PHE A 43 3.16 0.18 -9.79
N LEU A 44 3.24 1.12 -8.85
CA LEU A 44 4.44 1.90 -8.58
C LEU A 44 5.11 1.37 -7.32
N GLY A 45 6.34 0.91 -7.43
CA GLY A 45 7.11 0.41 -6.30
C GLY A 45 7.39 1.52 -5.31
N VAL A 46 6.98 1.31 -4.05
CA VAL A 46 7.25 2.21 -2.92
C VAL A 46 8.23 1.58 -1.93
N CYS A 47 8.38 0.26 -1.95
CA CYS A 47 9.48 -0.45 -1.34
C CYS A 47 9.77 -1.74 -2.13
N ASP A 48 11.05 -2.05 -2.30
CA ASP A 48 11.54 -3.28 -2.95
C ASP A 48 12.79 -3.73 -2.18
N GLU A 49 12.59 -4.53 -1.14
CA GLU A 49 13.63 -4.95 -0.20
C GLU A 49 13.58 -6.48 -0.02
N GLY A 50 14.62 -7.16 -0.50
CA GLY A 50 14.66 -8.63 -0.49
C GLY A 50 13.55 -9.23 -1.36
N GLN A 51 12.69 -10.06 -0.75
CA GLN A 51 11.49 -10.58 -1.44
C GLN A 51 10.23 -9.75 -1.16
N LEU A 52 10.28 -8.80 -0.22
CA LEU A 52 9.15 -7.97 0.11
C LEU A 52 9.00 -6.84 -0.91
N LYS A 53 7.85 -6.82 -1.58
CA LYS A 53 7.56 -5.79 -2.58
C LYS A 53 6.26 -5.07 -2.27
N ALA A 54 6.36 -3.77 -2.03
CA ALA A 54 5.21 -2.91 -1.75
C ALA A 54 4.96 -1.96 -2.92
N TYR A 55 3.73 -1.94 -3.40
CA TYR A 55 3.33 -1.14 -4.56
C TYR A 55 2.08 -0.31 -4.30
N THR A 56 2.06 0.92 -4.80
CA THR A 56 0.87 1.78 -4.85
C THR A 56 0.24 1.76 -6.24
N ARG A 57 -1.09 1.85 -6.28
CA ARG A 57 -1.91 1.85 -7.49
C ARG A 57 -3.20 2.63 -7.22
N THR A 58 -3.85 3.19 -8.23
CA THR A 58 -5.21 3.75 -8.06
C THR A 58 -6.31 2.72 -8.40
N TRP A 59 -7.49 2.90 -7.82
CA TRP A 59 -8.71 2.19 -8.21
C TRP A 59 -9.88 3.17 -8.32
N TYR A 60 -10.83 2.88 -9.19
CA TYR A 60 -12.03 3.70 -9.41
C TYR A 60 -13.24 2.79 -9.59
N PRO A 61 -14.44 3.17 -9.11
CA PRO A 61 -15.66 2.47 -9.45
C PRO A 61 -15.94 2.50 -10.95
N LEU A 62 -16.67 1.51 -11.42
CA LEU A 62 -17.10 1.41 -12.80
C LEU A 62 -17.82 2.70 -13.24
N GLY A 63 -17.41 3.26 -14.39
CA GLY A 63 -17.96 4.51 -14.92
C GLY A 63 -17.30 5.80 -14.39
N SER A 64 -16.37 5.72 -13.45
CA SER A 64 -15.63 6.89 -12.98
C SER A 64 -14.43 7.20 -13.90
N PRO A 65 -14.16 8.49 -14.20
CA PRO A 65 -13.03 8.87 -15.03
C PRO A 65 -11.70 8.61 -14.31
N LYS A 66 -10.79 7.92 -15.01
CA LYS A 66 -9.38 7.79 -14.66
C LYS A 66 -8.74 9.17 -14.55
N ARG A 67 -7.88 9.39 -13.54
CA ARG A 67 -7.25 10.70 -13.26
C ARG A 67 -5.73 10.71 -13.48
N GLY A 68 -5.16 9.58 -13.90
CA GLY A 68 -3.77 9.41 -14.28
C GLY A 68 -2.83 9.22 -13.10
N ASN A 69 -2.69 10.24 -12.24
CA ASN A 69 -1.76 10.21 -11.11
C ASN A 69 -2.40 10.74 -9.83
N LEU A 70 -2.15 10.06 -8.72
CA LEU A 70 -2.50 10.49 -7.37
C LEU A 70 -1.22 10.56 -6.52
N THR A 71 -1.01 11.69 -5.86
CA THR A 71 0.02 11.85 -4.84
C THR A 71 -0.56 11.61 -3.46
N VAL A 72 0.05 10.71 -2.71
CA VAL A 72 -0.29 10.41 -1.31
C VAL A 72 0.93 10.60 -0.42
N PRO A 73 0.78 11.01 0.86
CA PRO A 73 1.92 11.07 1.77
C PRO A 73 2.57 9.69 1.92
N CYS A 74 3.89 9.58 1.75
CA CYS A 74 4.57 8.29 1.94
C CYS A 74 4.39 7.72 3.35
N GLN A 75 4.31 8.59 4.36
CA GLN A 75 3.98 8.18 5.73
C GLN A 75 2.65 7.43 5.82
N ALA A 76 1.62 7.85 5.07
CA ALA A 76 0.34 7.17 5.03
C ALA A 76 0.45 5.77 4.39
N VAL A 77 1.33 5.62 3.40
CA VAL A 77 1.65 4.34 2.77
C VAL A 77 2.38 3.42 3.75
N GLY A 78 3.35 3.93 4.51
CA GLY A 78 4.06 3.19 5.55
C GLY A 78 3.14 2.71 6.69
N MET A 79 2.20 3.56 7.13
CA MET A 79 1.17 3.16 8.10
C MET A 79 0.24 2.07 7.53
N ALA A 80 -0.16 2.19 6.25
CA ALA A 80 -0.96 1.16 5.60
C ALA A 80 -0.21 -0.17 5.49
N LEU A 81 1.09 -0.13 5.16
CA LEU A 81 1.97 -1.31 5.13
C LEU A 81 2.00 -2.01 6.50
N SER A 82 2.27 -1.24 7.56
CA SER A 82 2.29 -1.75 8.95
C SER A 82 0.96 -2.37 9.37
N ASN A 83 -0.17 -1.78 8.96
CA ASN A 83 -1.49 -2.30 9.28
C ASN A 83 -1.79 -3.62 8.56
N ILE A 84 -1.41 -3.74 7.28
CA ILE A 84 -1.57 -4.99 6.52
C ILE A 84 -0.83 -6.12 7.21
N THR A 85 0.44 -5.91 7.54
CA THR A 85 1.26 -6.95 8.14
C THR A 85 0.82 -7.28 9.56
N GLY A 86 0.30 -6.31 10.32
CA GLY A 86 -0.33 -6.57 11.61
C GLY A 86 -1.60 -7.42 11.55
N LEU A 87 -2.39 -7.29 10.47
CA LEU A 87 -3.65 -8.03 10.29
C LEU A 87 -3.47 -9.37 9.58
N CYS A 88 -2.57 -9.44 8.61
CA CYS A 88 -2.35 -10.61 7.77
C CYS A 88 -1.12 -11.43 8.16
N GLY A 89 -0.31 -10.94 9.11
CA GLY A 89 0.95 -11.56 9.49
C GLY A 89 1.90 -11.69 8.29
N ASN A 90 2.58 -12.82 8.21
CA ASN A 90 3.57 -13.11 7.18
C ASN A 90 2.96 -13.26 5.78
N ARG A 91 1.64 -13.39 5.63
CA ARG A 91 1.01 -13.48 4.31
C ARG A 91 0.99 -12.16 3.55
N GLY A 92 1.31 -11.05 4.20
CA GLY A 92 1.15 -9.72 3.61
C GLY A 92 -0.29 -9.51 3.10
N GLY A 93 -0.46 -8.65 2.10
CA GLY A 93 -1.78 -8.42 1.54
C GLY A 93 -1.96 -7.06 0.91
N LYS A 94 -3.21 -6.67 0.73
CA LYS A 94 -3.59 -5.38 0.16
C LYS A 94 -4.61 -4.65 1.01
N LEU A 95 -4.48 -3.32 1.08
CA LEU A 95 -5.52 -2.45 1.62
C LEU A 95 -6.16 -1.67 0.48
N ILE A 96 -7.49 -1.67 0.48
CA ILE A 96 -8.28 -0.80 -0.37
C ILE A 96 -8.72 0.39 0.48
N ALA A 97 -8.11 1.55 0.24
CA ALA A 97 -8.49 2.79 0.90
C ALA A 97 -9.82 3.31 0.34
N THR A 98 -10.93 3.14 1.08
CA THR A 98 -12.21 3.76 0.73
C THR A 98 -12.41 5.07 1.49
N SER A 99 -12.24 6.22 0.83
CA SER A 99 -12.55 7.53 1.43
C SER A 99 -13.97 7.96 1.10
N TYR A 100 -14.80 8.22 2.13
CA TYR A 100 -16.16 8.76 2.00
C TYR A 100 -16.23 10.28 1.77
N LEU A 101 -15.11 10.99 1.91
CA LEU A 101 -15.05 12.42 1.71
C LEU A 101 -14.54 12.71 0.29
N SER A 102 -15.49 13.10 -0.57
CA SER A 102 -15.26 13.78 -1.85
C SER A 102 -14.76 12.90 -3.01
N MET A 103 -15.70 12.27 -3.73
CA MET A 103 -15.50 11.78 -5.11
C MET A 103 -14.25 10.89 -5.34
N LEU A 104 -14.38 9.62 -4.93
CA LEU A 104 -13.75 8.42 -5.52
C LEU A 104 -12.27 8.55 -5.92
N ARG A 105 -11.39 8.46 -4.93
CA ARG A 105 -9.95 8.27 -5.12
C ARG A 105 -9.49 7.13 -4.21
N TYR A 106 -9.09 6.01 -4.79
CA TYR A 106 -8.66 4.83 -4.03
C TYR A 106 -7.20 4.58 -4.32
N GLY A 107 -6.38 4.44 -3.29
CA GLY A 107 -5.05 3.84 -3.38
C GLY A 107 -5.15 2.36 -3.01
N LEU A 108 -4.67 1.47 -3.88
CA LEU A 108 -4.36 0.09 -3.55
C LEU A 108 -2.89 0.01 -3.18
N LEU A 109 -2.60 -0.37 -1.95
CA LEU A 109 -1.27 -0.82 -1.56
C LEU A 109 -1.28 -2.35 -1.64
N THR A 110 -0.45 -2.95 -2.48
CA THR A 110 -0.28 -4.42 -2.54
C THR A 110 1.11 -4.77 -2.08
N VAL A 111 1.18 -5.66 -1.09
CA VAL A 111 2.41 -6.25 -0.56
C VAL A 111 2.42 -7.70 -1.04
N PHE A 112 3.41 -8.09 -1.82
CA PHE A 112 3.67 -9.49 -2.16
C PHE A 112 4.70 -10.08 -1.21
#